data_AF-A0A7X0SHR8-F1
#
_entry.id   AF-A0A7X0SHR8-F1
#
_cell.length_a   1.000
_cell.length_b   1.000
_cell.length_c   1.000
_cell.angle_alpha   90.00
_cell.angle_beta   90.00
_cell.angle_gamma   90.00
#
_symmetry.space_group_name_H-M   'P 1'
#
loop_
_entity.id
_entity.type
_entity.pdbx_description
1 polymer ?
#
loop_
_entity_poly.entity_id
_entity_poly.type
_entity_poly.pdbx_seq_one_letter_code
_entity_poly.pdbx_strand_id
1 'polypeptide(L)'
;MRKRGKIFGGLLAAVMLTMAPLGAYAADTGTGAAAAKQVDPISALTPDRIVQDLGVLKGDGDGVTDAYLAQRTTRLQAAILYLRLIGKEVEALAYSGTEGFADSMEAGTANRPVLAYLKAHPELGWNGTTAGRFEPNAPVTSQQMYKVLLEALGYSSGQDFAFKDTLAFAATKGLWQEADAASFANRNLAGALVEALQAMPKGGDATLGRKLADAGAIPGDKAAELEGSRVNAGKADDGTVYLTDGEGRALYLYTKDMATLDSCQEDCLANWPVFSADKLILSDGLNAADFGVHVRPDGTKQVTYQGWPLYYFIKDKAGDRFGEGIGGVWFLIKQPFYSAAIGTDDKLGNYLTDSQGRTLYYYDMDPSGTSVCEGTCLANWPAFHADSGAVPVGLNPDDFGEITRADGTKQTTFKGYPLYYFVKDGARGNLNGQGVGDVWFVVDPAKFDGTTAGKAQKG
;
A
#
# COMPACT_ATOMS: atom_id res chain seq x y z
N MET A 1 -22.61 14.38 94.87
CA MET A 1 -22.66 12.96 95.31
C MET A 1 -23.91 12.30 94.74
N ARG A 2 -23.78 11.21 93.96
CA ARG A 2 -24.81 10.19 93.64
C ARG A 2 -26.16 10.71 93.08
N LYS A 3 -26.69 10.27 91.93
CA LYS A 3 -26.84 8.90 91.45
C LYS A 3 -27.42 8.92 90.01
N ARG A 4 -26.99 7.93 89.23
CA ARG A 4 -27.58 7.35 88.01
C ARG A 4 -29.13 7.35 88.08
N GLY A 5 -29.92 7.62 87.05
CA GLY A 5 -29.76 7.31 85.63
C GLY A 5 -30.63 6.10 85.27
N LYS A 6 -31.85 6.34 84.74
CA LYS A 6 -32.67 5.48 83.85
C LYS A 6 -34.08 6.07 83.71
N ILE A 7 -34.46 6.55 82.51
CA ILE A 7 -35.82 6.43 81.97
C ILE A 7 -35.69 6.24 80.45
N PHE A 8 -36.27 5.14 79.96
CA PHE A 8 -36.56 4.86 78.56
C PHE A 8 -38.00 5.33 78.28
N GLY A 9 -38.25 5.91 77.10
CA GLY A 9 -39.61 5.99 76.55
C GLY A 9 -39.84 7.19 75.63
N GLY A 10 -40.00 6.93 74.33
CA GLY A 10 -40.58 7.88 73.38
C GLY A 10 -39.88 7.95 72.03
N LEU A 11 -40.00 6.89 71.22
CA LEU A 11 -39.54 6.85 69.83
C LEU A 11 -40.58 7.59 68.95
N LEU A 12 -40.26 8.78 68.47
CA LEU A 12 -40.95 9.43 67.34
C LEU A 12 -40.07 9.28 66.10
N ALA A 13 -40.46 8.43 65.16
CA ALA A 13 -39.82 8.29 63.87
C ALA A 13 -40.32 9.41 62.94
N ALA A 14 -39.48 10.43 62.73
CA ALA A 14 -39.64 11.37 61.63
C ALA A 14 -38.93 10.79 60.41
N VAL A 15 -39.70 10.49 59.35
CA VAL A 15 -39.19 10.10 58.04
C VAL A 15 -38.57 11.35 57.39
N MET A 16 -37.25 11.50 57.49
CA MET A 16 -36.49 12.43 56.66
C MET A 16 -36.27 11.79 55.29
N LEU A 17 -36.96 12.30 54.28
CA LEU A 17 -36.68 12.06 52.87
C LEU A 17 -35.36 12.79 52.54
N THR A 18 -34.24 12.09 52.64
CA THR A 18 -32.95 12.62 52.16
C THR A 18 -32.96 12.59 50.64
N MET A 19 -33.13 13.76 50.02
CA MET A 19 -32.70 13.98 48.64
C MET A 19 -31.19 13.72 48.57
N ALA A 20 -30.80 12.59 48.00
CA ALA A 20 -29.43 12.41 47.54
C ALA A 20 -29.18 13.43 46.41
N PRO A 21 -28.08 14.19 46.43
CA PRO A 21 -27.71 14.99 45.28
C PRO A 21 -27.48 14.01 44.12
N LEU A 22 -28.18 14.27 43.01
CA LEU A 22 -27.82 13.76 41.68
C LEU A 22 -26.34 14.10 41.47
N GLY A 23 -25.48 13.11 41.70
CA GLY A 23 -24.10 13.18 41.25
C GLY A 23 -24.17 13.37 39.76
N ALA A 24 -23.82 14.56 39.29
CA ALA A 24 -23.49 14.78 37.91
C ALA A 24 -22.44 13.72 37.56
N TYR A 25 -22.83 12.73 36.75
CA TYR A 25 -21.88 11.98 35.96
C TYR A 25 -21.26 13.01 35.04
N ALA A 26 -20.16 13.60 35.50
CA ALA A 26 -19.22 14.24 34.60
C ALA A 26 -18.89 13.16 33.56
N ALA A 27 -19.28 13.43 32.32
CA ALA A 27 -18.73 12.74 31.17
C ALA A 27 -17.22 12.88 31.32
N ASP A 28 -16.57 11.80 31.73
CA ASP A 28 -15.14 11.66 31.55
C ASP A 28 -14.95 11.67 30.04
N THR A 29 -14.67 12.85 29.48
CA THR A 29 -14.06 13.00 28.17
C THR A 29 -12.59 12.61 28.32
N GLY A 30 -12.37 11.39 28.80
CA GLY A 30 -11.13 10.65 28.76
C GLY A 30 -10.97 10.18 27.33
N THR A 31 -10.26 11.01 26.56
CA THR A 31 -9.33 10.63 25.50
C THR A 31 -9.59 9.27 24.84
N GLY A 32 -10.09 9.31 23.59
CA GLY A 32 -10.01 8.27 22.56
C GLY A 32 -9.78 6.85 23.04
N ALA A 33 -10.81 6.01 22.93
CA ALA A 33 -10.65 4.57 22.94
C ALA A 33 -9.45 4.21 22.06
N ALA A 34 -8.43 3.64 22.68
CA ALA A 34 -7.23 3.14 22.04
C ALA A 34 -7.59 1.95 21.15
N ALA A 35 -8.26 2.22 20.03
CA ALA A 35 -8.15 1.37 18.87
C ALA A 35 -6.77 1.65 18.26
N ALA A 36 -6.04 0.58 17.91
CA ALA A 36 -4.72 0.59 17.27
C ALA A 36 -3.51 0.90 18.18
N LYS A 37 -3.12 -0.10 18.99
CA LYS A 37 -1.70 -0.40 19.20
C LYS A 37 -1.44 -1.81 18.67
N GLN A 38 -1.32 -1.98 17.36
CA GLN A 38 -1.00 -3.32 16.83
C GLN A 38 0.18 -3.34 15.86
N VAL A 39 0.50 -2.21 15.23
CA VAL A 39 1.63 -2.08 14.30
C VAL A 39 2.35 -0.76 14.56
N ASP A 40 3.69 -0.81 14.56
CA ASP A 40 4.54 0.37 14.63
C ASP A 40 4.68 0.98 13.22
N PRO A 41 4.93 2.29 13.10
CA PRO A 41 5.21 2.89 11.79
C PRO A 41 6.50 2.28 11.19
N ILE A 42 6.49 2.03 9.89
CA ILE A 42 7.67 1.62 9.14
C ILE A 42 8.26 2.80 8.37
N SER A 43 9.60 2.88 8.30
CA SER A 43 10.26 3.90 7.48
C SER A 43 9.98 3.61 6.00
N ALA A 44 9.44 4.61 5.29
CA ALA A 44 9.14 4.53 3.88
C ALA A 44 9.69 5.76 3.14
N LEU A 45 10.29 5.53 1.97
CA LEU A 45 10.80 6.55 1.06
C LEU A 45 10.17 6.39 -0.32
N THR A 46 10.17 7.47 -1.11
CA THR A 46 9.75 7.44 -2.50
C THR A 46 10.97 7.41 -3.43
N PRO A 47 10.86 6.83 -4.65
CA PRO A 47 11.97 6.77 -5.59
C PRO A 47 12.58 8.13 -5.91
N ASP A 48 11.77 9.17 -6.13
CA ASP A 48 12.21 10.54 -6.42
C ASP A 48 13.05 11.12 -5.29
N ARG A 49 12.64 10.91 -4.03
CA ARG A 49 13.42 11.33 -2.86
C ARG A 49 14.79 10.65 -2.83
N ILE A 50 14.83 9.35 -3.08
CA ILE A 50 16.08 8.57 -3.05
C ILE A 50 17.03 9.06 -4.15
N VAL A 51 16.59 9.14 -5.39
CA VAL A 51 17.48 9.53 -6.50
C VAL A 51 17.93 10.99 -6.40
N GLN A 52 17.13 11.84 -5.74
CA GLN A 52 17.55 13.21 -5.39
C GLN A 52 18.64 13.21 -4.32
N ASP A 53 18.46 12.48 -3.21
CA ASP A 53 19.44 12.41 -2.12
C ASP A 53 20.77 11.80 -2.59
N LEU A 54 20.72 10.85 -3.54
CA LEU A 54 21.91 10.29 -4.18
C LEU A 54 22.57 11.22 -5.21
N GLY A 55 21.93 12.34 -5.58
CA GLY A 55 22.39 13.24 -6.64
C GLY A 55 22.30 12.63 -8.05
N VAL A 56 21.62 11.50 -8.20
CA VAL A 56 21.42 10.80 -9.47
C VAL A 56 20.36 11.52 -10.31
N LEU A 57 19.34 12.10 -9.69
CA LEU A 57 18.37 12.98 -10.37
C LEU A 57 18.47 14.39 -9.77
N LYS A 58 18.86 15.37 -10.59
CA LYS A 58 19.25 16.71 -10.11
C LYS A 58 18.15 17.77 -10.20
N GLY A 59 17.05 17.52 -10.94
CA GLY A 59 15.98 18.50 -11.14
C GLY A 59 16.29 19.60 -12.17
N ASP A 60 15.51 20.67 -12.13
CA ASP A 60 15.57 21.83 -13.06
C ASP A 60 16.11 23.12 -12.43
N GLY A 61 16.94 23.00 -11.39
CA GLY A 61 17.54 24.13 -10.65
C GLY A 61 16.85 24.42 -9.33
N ASP A 62 15.55 24.15 -9.24
CA ASP A 62 14.77 24.18 -7.99
C ASP A 62 14.72 22.79 -7.30
N GLY A 63 15.48 21.83 -7.83
CA GLY A 63 15.52 20.44 -7.37
C GLY A 63 14.44 19.57 -8.01
N VAL A 64 14.14 18.43 -7.38
CA VAL A 64 13.16 17.47 -7.88
C VAL A 64 11.78 17.85 -7.33
N THR A 65 11.10 18.76 -8.02
CA THR A 65 9.75 19.24 -7.64
C THR A 65 8.66 18.40 -8.32
N ASP A 66 7.41 18.49 -7.84
CA ASP A 66 6.27 17.86 -8.54
C ASP A 66 6.10 18.35 -9.98
N ALA A 67 6.36 19.64 -10.22
CA ALA A 67 6.34 20.22 -11.56
C ALA A 67 7.40 19.59 -12.46
N TYR A 68 8.62 19.39 -11.94
CA TYR A 68 9.69 18.69 -12.65
C TYR A 68 9.34 17.22 -12.90
N LEU A 69 8.80 16.52 -11.90
CA LEU A 69 8.40 15.11 -11.99
C LEU A 69 7.31 14.87 -13.03
N ALA A 70 6.43 15.85 -13.26
CA ALA A 70 5.37 15.81 -14.28
C ALA A 70 5.88 16.03 -15.71
N GLN A 71 7.10 16.56 -15.90
CA GLN A 71 7.67 16.76 -17.23
C GLN A 71 8.07 15.44 -17.89
N ARG A 72 7.99 15.39 -19.22
CA ARG A 72 8.48 14.25 -20.00
C ARG A 72 10.00 14.17 -19.92
N THR A 73 10.53 12.97 -19.73
CA THR A 73 11.98 12.76 -19.80
C THR A 73 12.46 12.93 -21.23
N THR A 74 13.53 13.72 -21.41
CA THR A 74 14.10 14.00 -22.74
C THR A 74 15.26 13.06 -23.07
N ARG A 75 15.58 12.95 -24.36
CA ARG A 75 16.71 12.17 -24.87
C ARG A 75 18.04 12.67 -24.33
N LEU A 76 18.22 13.99 -24.19
CA LEU A 76 19.41 14.57 -23.57
C LEU A 76 19.54 14.17 -22.11
N GLN A 77 18.44 14.23 -21.35
CA GLN A 77 18.43 13.84 -19.95
C GLN A 77 18.79 12.35 -19.79
N ALA A 78 18.23 11.48 -20.63
CA ALA A 78 18.57 10.05 -20.63
C ALA A 78 20.07 9.81 -20.92
N ALA A 79 20.67 10.57 -21.84
CA ALA A 79 22.09 10.44 -22.16
C ALA A 79 23.02 10.93 -21.03
N ILE A 80 22.68 12.05 -20.40
CA ILE A 80 23.42 12.55 -19.22
C ILE A 80 23.34 11.54 -18.08
N LEU A 81 22.14 10.97 -17.84
CA LEU A 81 21.94 9.94 -16.81
C LEU A 81 22.74 8.68 -17.11
N TYR A 82 22.73 8.21 -18.36
CA TYR A 82 23.57 7.10 -18.78
C TYR A 82 25.05 7.35 -18.45
N LEU A 83 25.59 8.50 -18.88
CA LEU A 83 26.97 8.88 -18.61
C LEU A 83 27.27 8.95 -17.12
N ARG A 84 26.34 9.46 -16.30
CA ARG A 84 26.46 9.48 -14.84
C ARG A 84 26.54 8.08 -14.25
N LEU A 85 25.64 7.18 -14.66
CA LEU A 85 25.59 5.79 -14.18
C LEU A 85 26.81 4.96 -14.58
N ILE A 86 27.53 5.35 -15.65
CA ILE A 86 28.79 4.70 -16.05
C ILE A 86 30.05 5.50 -15.64
N GLY A 87 29.91 6.55 -14.83
CA GLY A 87 31.04 7.33 -14.30
C GLY A 87 31.72 8.28 -15.29
N LYS A 88 31.06 8.61 -16.42
CA LYS A 88 31.60 9.46 -17.49
C LYS A 88 31.02 10.87 -17.57
N GLU A 89 30.08 11.24 -16.69
CA GLU A 89 29.44 12.57 -16.72
C GLU A 89 30.47 13.71 -16.60
N VAL A 90 31.40 13.62 -15.65
CA VAL A 90 32.42 14.68 -15.43
C VAL A 90 33.33 14.83 -16.64
N GLU A 91 33.77 13.71 -17.22
CA GLU A 91 34.59 13.67 -18.43
C GLU A 91 33.84 14.34 -19.62
N ALA A 92 32.57 13.99 -19.81
CA ALA A 92 31.74 14.52 -20.89
C ALA A 92 31.44 16.02 -20.73
N LEU A 93 31.20 16.50 -19.51
CA LEU A 93 30.98 17.92 -19.23
C LEU A 93 32.24 18.77 -19.45
N ALA A 94 33.43 18.20 -19.21
CA ALA A 94 34.71 18.86 -19.42
C ALA A 94 35.22 18.77 -20.88
N TYR A 95 34.51 18.04 -21.75
CA TYR A 95 34.95 17.79 -23.12
C TYR A 95 35.01 19.08 -23.95
N SER A 96 36.14 19.30 -24.63
CA SER A 96 36.43 20.52 -25.38
C SER A 96 36.40 20.35 -26.89
N GLY A 97 36.00 19.18 -27.40
CA GLY A 97 35.87 18.93 -28.83
C GLY A 97 34.79 19.82 -29.46
N THR A 98 35.03 20.23 -30.71
CA THR A 98 34.19 21.19 -31.45
C THR A 98 33.28 20.53 -32.47
N GLU A 99 33.51 19.26 -32.81
CA GLU A 99 32.61 18.48 -33.64
C GLU A 99 31.39 18.02 -32.84
N GLY A 100 30.20 18.21 -33.40
CA GLY A 100 28.95 17.90 -32.71
C GLY A 100 27.80 17.60 -33.66
N PHE A 101 26.66 17.26 -33.07
CA PHE A 101 25.41 17.09 -33.82
C PHE A 101 24.91 18.43 -34.37
N ALA A 102 24.19 18.36 -35.49
CA ALA A 102 23.69 19.55 -36.20
C ALA A 102 22.77 20.44 -35.33
N ASP A 103 22.07 19.83 -34.37
CA ASP A 103 21.14 20.46 -33.43
C ASP A 103 21.72 20.59 -32.01
N SER A 104 23.04 20.55 -31.86
CA SER A 104 23.71 20.67 -30.55
C SER A 104 23.37 21.96 -29.80
N MET A 105 22.99 23.02 -30.52
CA MET A 105 22.56 24.29 -29.94
C MET A 105 21.32 24.15 -29.05
N GLU A 106 20.43 23.20 -29.35
CA GLU A 106 19.18 22.95 -28.61
C GLU A 106 19.40 22.36 -27.21
N ALA A 107 20.59 21.82 -26.91
CA ALA A 107 20.93 21.27 -25.60
C ALA A 107 21.23 22.36 -24.54
N GLY A 108 21.36 23.62 -24.96
CA GLY A 108 21.83 24.72 -24.12
C GLY A 108 23.34 24.68 -23.88
N THR A 109 23.92 25.83 -23.55
CA THR A 109 25.39 26.01 -23.48
C THR A 109 26.08 25.03 -22.51
N ALA A 110 25.44 24.75 -21.37
CA ALA A 110 26.01 23.87 -20.35
C ALA A 110 26.14 22.39 -20.80
N ASN A 111 25.25 21.91 -21.67
CA ASN A 111 25.22 20.50 -22.09
C ASN A 111 25.79 20.26 -23.50
N ARG A 112 26.22 21.31 -24.22
CA ARG A 112 26.89 21.15 -25.51
C ARG A 112 28.14 20.26 -25.46
N PRO A 113 29.01 20.36 -24.44
CA PRO A 113 30.15 19.45 -24.28
C PRO A 113 29.74 17.97 -24.27
N VAL A 114 28.62 17.65 -23.62
CA VAL A 114 28.10 16.28 -23.55
C VAL A 114 27.76 15.75 -24.94
N LEU A 115 27.11 16.56 -25.79
CA LEU A 115 26.78 16.13 -27.15
C LEU A 115 28.01 15.96 -28.03
N ALA A 116 29.00 16.84 -27.89
CA ALA A 116 30.29 16.70 -28.58
C ALA A 116 31.03 15.43 -28.12
N TYR A 117 31.02 15.14 -26.81
CA TYR A 117 31.57 13.92 -26.24
C TYR A 117 30.90 12.68 -26.82
N LEU A 118 29.56 12.60 -26.78
CA LEU A 118 28.82 11.46 -27.33
C LEU A 118 29.06 11.28 -28.83
N LYS A 119 29.27 12.37 -29.58
CA LYS A 119 29.60 12.30 -31.01
C LYS A 119 30.98 11.72 -31.26
N ALA A 120 31.96 12.06 -30.43
CA ALA A 120 33.32 11.56 -30.49
C ALA A 120 33.45 10.10 -29.99
N HIS A 121 32.46 9.61 -29.25
CA HIS A 121 32.42 8.29 -28.63
C HIS A 121 31.26 7.43 -29.16
N PRO A 122 31.25 7.06 -30.45
CA PRO A 122 30.16 6.31 -31.07
C PRO A 122 29.93 4.92 -30.46
N GLU A 123 30.93 4.36 -29.78
CA GLU A 123 30.86 3.11 -29.02
C GLU A 123 29.88 3.18 -27.84
N LEU A 124 29.53 4.38 -27.35
CA LEU A 124 28.54 4.59 -26.31
C LEU A 124 27.09 4.46 -26.83
N GLY A 125 26.90 4.28 -28.15
CA GLY A 125 25.59 3.99 -28.74
C GLY A 125 24.67 5.19 -28.95
N TRP A 126 25.15 6.42 -28.73
CA TRP A 126 24.39 7.67 -28.86
C TRP A 126 24.61 8.38 -30.21
N ASN A 127 24.59 7.61 -31.31
CA ASN A 127 25.04 8.04 -32.65
C ASN A 127 24.16 9.06 -33.39
N GLY A 128 23.00 9.42 -32.83
CA GLY A 128 22.03 10.32 -33.46
C GLY A 128 21.30 9.70 -34.66
N THR A 129 20.65 10.55 -35.47
CA THR A 129 19.92 10.16 -36.66
C THR A 129 20.84 10.13 -37.89
N THR A 130 20.38 9.53 -38.98
CA THR A 130 21.10 9.54 -40.28
C THR A 130 21.30 10.95 -40.84
N ALA A 131 20.49 11.93 -40.41
CA ALA A 131 20.65 13.34 -40.74
C ALA A 131 21.70 14.06 -39.86
N GLY A 132 22.42 13.34 -39.00
CA GLY A 132 23.44 13.92 -38.13
C GLY A 132 22.89 14.73 -36.94
N ARG A 133 21.62 14.49 -36.57
CA ARG A 133 20.94 15.16 -35.45
C ARG A 133 20.92 14.28 -34.20
N PHE A 134 20.91 14.88 -33.02
CA PHE A 134 20.76 14.19 -31.75
C PHE A 134 19.32 14.19 -31.25
N GLU A 135 18.56 15.26 -31.49
CA GLU A 135 17.19 15.49 -30.99
C GLU A 135 17.11 15.59 -29.46
N PRO A 136 17.81 16.54 -28.82
CA PRO A 136 17.99 16.57 -27.36
C PRO A 136 16.68 16.70 -26.56
N ASN A 137 15.69 17.39 -27.12
CA ASN A 137 14.39 17.64 -26.48
C ASN A 137 13.34 16.57 -26.81
N ALA A 138 13.66 15.57 -27.64
CA ALA A 138 12.72 14.51 -27.97
C ALA A 138 12.38 13.69 -26.72
N PRO A 139 11.10 13.35 -26.50
CA PRO A 139 10.71 12.52 -25.37
C PRO A 139 11.22 11.09 -25.55
N VAL A 140 11.59 10.44 -24.44
CA VAL A 140 11.89 9.01 -24.43
C VAL A 140 10.64 8.19 -24.10
N THR A 141 10.64 6.94 -24.56
CA THR A 141 9.66 5.91 -24.18
C THR A 141 10.21 5.02 -23.06
N SER A 142 9.35 4.28 -22.35
CA SER A 142 9.78 3.28 -21.37
C SER A 142 10.80 2.30 -21.96
N GLN A 143 10.52 1.77 -23.15
CA GLN A 143 11.42 0.84 -23.85
C GLN A 143 12.80 1.45 -24.09
N GLN A 144 12.87 2.71 -24.54
CA GLN A 144 14.15 3.40 -24.74
C GLN A 144 14.88 3.64 -23.41
N MET A 145 14.16 4.04 -22.36
CA MET A 145 14.79 4.29 -21.07
C MET A 145 15.31 2.99 -20.43
N TYR A 146 14.53 1.91 -20.44
CA TYR A 146 14.99 0.61 -19.94
C TYR A 146 16.15 0.04 -20.74
N LYS A 147 16.21 0.27 -22.06
CA LYS A 147 17.40 -0.06 -22.87
C LYS A 147 18.64 0.67 -22.34
N VAL A 148 18.52 1.96 -22.04
CA VAL A 148 19.61 2.78 -21.49
C VAL A 148 20.06 2.28 -20.12
N LEU A 149 19.11 1.94 -19.23
CA LEU A 149 19.42 1.41 -17.90
C LEU A 149 20.10 0.03 -17.95
N LEU A 150 19.65 -0.84 -18.86
CA LEU A 150 20.29 -2.13 -19.13
C LEU A 150 21.74 -1.96 -19.62
N GLU A 151 22.01 -0.96 -20.45
CA GLU A 151 23.37 -0.64 -20.89
C GLU A 151 24.24 -0.09 -19.76
N ALA A 152 23.68 0.72 -18.87
CA ALA A 152 24.38 1.13 -17.66
C ALA A 152 24.70 -0.06 -16.74
N LEU A 153 23.86 -1.09 -16.75
CA LEU A 153 24.10 -2.38 -16.07
C LEU A 153 25.07 -3.31 -16.83
N GLY A 154 25.57 -2.90 -18.00
CA GLY A 154 26.54 -3.66 -18.79
C GLY A 154 25.93 -4.71 -19.74
N TYR A 155 24.62 -4.71 -19.93
CA TYR A 155 23.96 -5.50 -20.97
C TYR A 155 23.94 -4.73 -22.30
N SER A 156 23.94 -5.41 -23.44
CA SER A 156 23.97 -4.73 -24.75
C SER A 156 22.85 -5.20 -25.68
N SER A 157 22.15 -4.23 -26.27
CA SER A 157 21.17 -4.51 -27.32
C SER A 157 21.87 -5.07 -28.57
N GLY A 158 21.32 -6.13 -29.15
CA GLY A 158 21.90 -6.89 -30.27
C GLY A 158 22.90 -7.97 -29.87
N GLN A 159 23.28 -8.04 -28.58
CA GLN A 159 24.13 -9.10 -28.03
C GLN A 159 23.39 -9.90 -26.95
N ASP A 160 22.90 -9.22 -25.91
CA ASP A 160 22.18 -9.84 -24.80
C ASP A 160 20.68 -9.93 -25.03
N PHE A 161 20.11 -8.94 -25.74
CA PHE A 161 18.68 -8.88 -26.06
C PHE A 161 18.45 -8.11 -27.37
N ALA A 162 17.37 -8.39 -28.09
CA ALA A 162 16.97 -7.56 -29.22
C ALA A 162 16.21 -6.32 -28.73
N PHE A 163 16.30 -5.18 -29.44
CA PHE A 163 15.64 -3.95 -29.02
C PHE A 163 14.13 -4.12 -28.78
N LYS A 164 13.44 -4.90 -29.62
CA LYS A 164 12.00 -5.22 -29.46
C LYS A 164 11.68 -5.98 -28.16
N ASP A 165 12.65 -6.68 -27.59
CA ASP A 165 12.51 -7.53 -26.40
C ASP A 165 13.07 -6.85 -25.15
N THR A 166 13.40 -5.56 -25.22
CA THR A 166 14.04 -4.79 -24.13
C THR A 166 13.26 -4.90 -22.82
N LEU A 167 11.94 -4.64 -22.84
CA LEU A 167 11.14 -4.63 -21.61
C LEU A 167 11.03 -6.03 -21.00
N ALA A 168 10.86 -7.05 -21.83
CA ALA A 168 10.84 -8.44 -21.37
C ALA A 168 12.18 -8.83 -20.74
N PHE A 169 13.31 -8.45 -21.35
CA PHE A 169 14.63 -8.69 -20.78
C PHE A 169 14.86 -7.89 -19.48
N ALA A 170 14.46 -6.61 -19.45
CA ALA A 170 14.54 -5.76 -18.26
C ALA A 170 13.79 -6.38 -17.06
N ALA A 171 12.60 -6.94 -17.30
CA ALA A 171 11.83 -7.60 -16.26
C ALA A 171 12.60 -8.78 -15.62
N THR A 172 13.37 -9.55 -16.40
CA THR A 172 14.24 -10.62 -15.86
C THR A 172 15.36 -10.12 -14.94
N LYS A 173 15.60 -8.79 -14.90
CA LYS A 173 16.59 -8.12 -14.06
C LYS A 173 15.94 -7.32 -12.93
N GLY A 174 14.63 -7.45 -12.74
CA GLY A 174 13.87 -6.71 -11.73
C GLY A 174 13.59 -5.25 -12.11
N LEU A 175 13.64 -4.92 -13.41
CA LEU A 175 13.35 -3.61 -13.98
C LEU A 175 12.04 -3.69 -14.79
N TRP A 176 10.90 -3.32 -14.21
CA TRP A 176 9.60 -3.59 -14.84
C TRP A 176 8.48 -2.61 -14.48
N GLN A 177 8.56 -1.90 -13.34
CA GLN A 177 7.44 -1.12 -12.81
C GLN A 177 6.94 -0.06 -13.79
N GLU A 178 7.83 0.53 -14.56
CA GLU A 178 7.57 1.67 -15.44
C GLU A 178 7.42 1.26 -16.91
N ALA A 179 7.33 -0.05 -17.18
CA ALA A 179 7.33 -0.60 -18.54
C ALA A 179 6.11 -0.16 -19.35
N ASP A 180 4.96 -0.01 -18.70
CA ASP A 180 3.67 0.30 -19.31
C ASP A 180 3.28 1.78 -19.26
N ALA A 181 4.22 2.67 -18.91
CA ALA A 181 3.94 4.10 -18.83
C ALA A 181 3.52 4.67 -20.21
N ALA A 182 2.28 5.14 -20.31
CA ALA A 182 1.74 5.73 -21.55
C ALA A 182 2.53 6.96 -22.02
N SER A 183 3.08 7.72 -21.06
CA SER A 183 4.03 8.80 -21.29
C SER A 183 5.10 8.73 -20.23
N PHE A 184 6.35 8.51 -20.64
CA PHE A 184 7.47 8.43 -19.70
C PHE A 184 7.86 9.82 -19.19
N ALA A 185 7.50 10.09 -17.94
CA ALA A 185 7.80 11.32 -17.23
C ALA A 185 8.98 11.14 -16.25
N ASN A 186 9.47 12.25 -15.71
CA ASN A 186 10.55 12.24 -14.73
C ASN A 186 10.19 11.48 -13.44
N ARG A 187 8.89 11.38 -13.13
CA ARG A 187 8.39 10.49 -12.07
C ARG A 187 8.69 9.01 -12.36
N ASN A 188 8.40 8.55 -13.57
CA ASN A 188 8.72 7.19 -14.00
C ASN A 188 10.23 6.98 -14.03
N LEU A 189 10.98 7.99 -14.48
CA LEU A 189 12.44 7.95 -14.48
C LEU A 189 13.00 7.71 -13.06
N ALA A 190 12.45 8.36 -12.04
CA ALA A 190 12.89 8.15 -10.66
C ALA A 190 12.69 6.69 -10.20
N GLY A 191 11.52 6.11 -10.50
CA GLY A 191 11.22 4.69 -10.24
C GLY A 191 12.22 3.76 -10.94
N ALA A 192 12.37 3.92 -12.26
CA ALA A 192 13.27 3.09 -13.06
C ALA A 192 14.76 3.23 -12.65
N LEU A 193 15.18 4.41 -12.20
CA LEU A 193 16.52 4.63 -11.66
C LEU A 193 16.74 3.84 -10.36
N VAL A 194 15.78 3.83 -9.44
CA VAL A 194 15.89 3.01 -8.22
C VAL A 194 15.96 1.52 -8.56
N GLU A 195 15.14 1.04 -9.50
CA GLU A 195 15.22 -0.35 -9.97
C GLU A 195 16.63 -0.68 -10.48
N ALA A 196 17.20 0.17 -11.34
CA ALA A 196 18.53 -0.02 -11.89
C ALA A 196 19.63 0.06 -10.82
N LEU A 197 19.51 0.98 -9.86
CA LEU A 197 20.47 1.14 -8.76
C LEU A 197 20.45 -0.06 -7.79
N GLN A 198 19.30 -0.70 -7.60
CA GLN A 198 19.17 -1.92 -6.80
C GLN A 198 19.53 -3.20 -7.58
N ALA A 199 19.61 -3.15 -8.92
CA ALA A 199 19.93 -4.31 -9.74
C ALA A 199 21.43 -4.64 -9.76
N MET A 200 21.74 -5.92 -9.97
CA MET A 200 23.11 -6.40 -10.19
C MET A 200 23.55 -6.15 -11.65
N PRO A 201 24.65 -5.41 -11.88
CA PRO A 201 25.25 -5.32 -13.20
C PRO A 201 25.69 -6.69 -13.72
N LYS A 202 25.78 -6.84 -15.04
CA LYS A 202 26.21 -8.07 -15.71
C LYS A 202 27.56 -8.56 -15.18
N GLY A 203 27.59 -9.76 -14.63
CA GLY A 203 28.81 -10.37 -14.05
C GLY A 203 29.33 -9.67 -12.79
N GLY A 204 28.53 -8.79 -12.18
CA GLY A 204 28.86 -8.15 -10.91
C GLY A 204 28.50 -9.00 -9.69
N ASP A 205 29.10 -8.65 -8.57
CA ASP A 205 28.91 -9.22 -7.22
C ASP A 205 28.23 -8.22 -6.25
N ALA A 206 27.96 -7.00 -6.70
CA ALA A 206 27.30 -5.94 -5.96
C ALA A 206 26.33 -5.16 -6.87
N THR A 207 25.34 -4.51 -6.27
CA THR A 207 24.35 -3.67 -6.99
C THR A 207 25.02 -2.47 -7.65
N LEU A 208 24.37 -1.90 -8.67
CA LEU A 208 24.88 -0.70 -9.35
C LEU A 208 25.07 0.46 -8.37
N GLY A 209 24.09 0.69 -7.49
CA GLY A 209 24.16 1.73 -6.46
C GLY A 209 25.34 1.53 -5.53
N ARG A 210 25.61 0.29 -5.09
CA ARG A 210 26.78 0.00 -4.25
C ARG A 210 28.09 0.30 -4.97
N LYS A 211 28.23 -0.12 -6.23
CA LYS A 211 29.41 0.16 -7.04
C LYS A 211 29.64 1.66 -7.22
N LEU A 212 28.58 2.43 -7.48
CA LEU A 212 28.67 3.88 -7.60
C LEU A 212 29.08 4.54 -6.28
N ALA A 213 28.58 4.05 -5.15
CA ALA A 213 28.96 4.55 -3.83
C ALA A 213 30.44 4.27 -3.53
N ASP A 214 30.91 3.04 -3.80
CA ASP A 214 32.32 2.64 -3.62
C ASP A 214 33.27 3.43 -4.53
N ALA A 215 32.80 3.82 -5.73
CA ALA A 215 33.53 4.69 -6.65
C ALA A 215 33.45 6.19 -6.29
N GLY A 216 32.68 6.57 -5.27
CA GLY A 216 32.44 7.97 -4.89
C GLY A 216 31.60 8.76 -5.89
N ALA A 217 30.90 8.10 -6.81
CA ALA A 217 30.03 8.72 -7.80
C ALA A 217 28.66 9.15 -7.21
N ILE A 218 28.26 8.53 -6.10
CA ILE A 218 27.11 8.93 -5.28
C ILE A 218 27.50 8.98 -3.80
N PRO A 219 26.79 9.73 -2.93
CA PRO A 219 27.10 9.80 -1.50
C PRO A 219 26.91 8.44 -0.82
N GLY A 220 27.97 7.91 -0.20
CA GLY A 220 27.95 6.58 0.41
C GLY A 220 27.02 6.46 1.62
N ASP A 221 26.85 7.53 2.39
CA ASP A 221 25.90 7.61 3.52
C ASP A 221 24.44 7.54 3.05
N LYS A 222 24.15 8.03 1.85
CA LYS A 222 22.83 7.99 1.22
C LYS A 222 22.56 6.67 0.50
N ALA A 223 23.59 5.95 0.07
CA ALA A 223 23.43 4.66 -0.61
C ALA A 223 22.66 3.61 0.21
N ALA A 224 22.68 3.69 1.55
CA ALA A 224 21.90 2.83 2.44
C ALA A 224 20.37 3.02 2.31
N GLU A 225 19.91 4.06 1.63
CA GLU A 225 18.50 4.23 1.26
C GLU A 225 18.05 3.20 0.21
N LEU A 226 18.97 2.71 -0.62
CA LEU A 226 18.72 1.66 -1.63
C LEU A 226 18.62 0.26 -1.05
N GLU A 227 18.85 0.06 0.24
CA GLU A 227 18.69 -1.25 0.90
C GLU A 227 17.22 -1.52 1.28
N GLY A 228 16.32 -0.54 1.09
CA GLY A 228 14.89 -0.70 1.35
C GLY A 228 14.22 -1.69 0.39
N SER A 229 13.25 -2.44 0.91
CA SER A 229 12.42 -3.35 0.10
C SER A 229 11.41 -2.53 -0.69
N ARG A 230 11.37 -2.72 -2.01
CA ARG A 230 10.36 -2.05 -2.84
C ARG A 230 8.98 -2.68 -2.62
N VAL A 231 7.97 -1.84 -2.54
CA VAL A 231 6.56 -2.24 -2.67
C VAL A 231 5.99 -1.50 -3.85
N ASN A 232 5.42 -2.28 -4.75
CA ASN A 232 5.00 -1.87 -6.07
C ASN A 232 3.53 -2.17 -6.29
N ALA A 233 2.91 -1.49 -7.26
CA ALA A 233 1.59 -1.84 -7.77
C ALA A 233 1.72 -2.67 -9.05
N GLY A 234 1.37 -3.96 -8.96
CA GLY A 234 1.21 -4.85 -10.11
C GLY A 234 -0.20 -4.74 -10.70
N LYS A 235 -0.35 -5.11 -11.98
CA LYS A 235 -1.64 -5.09 -12.68
C LYS A 235 -1.92 -6.45 -13.34
N ALA A 236 -3.13 -6.95 -13.18
CA ALA A 236 -3.61 -8.15 -13.85
C ALA A 236 -4.24 -7.82 -15.20
N ASP A 237 -4.44 -8.84 -16.04
CA ASP A 237 -5.00 -8.69 -17.39
C ASP A 237 -6.42 -8.12 -17.38
N ASP A 238 -7.20 -8.40 -16.32
CA ASP A 238 -8.54 -7.86 -16.10
C ASP A 238 -8.55 -6.41 -15.57
N GLY A 239 -7.37 -5.82 -15.37
CA GLY A 239 -7.19 -4.47 -14.85
C GLY A 239 -7.08 -4.39 -13.33
N THR A 240 -7.23 -5.50 -12.59
CA THR A 240 -7.05 -5.51 -11.13
C THR A 240 -5.65 -5.07 -10.76
N VAL A 241 -5.54 -4.05 -9.92
CA VAL A 241 -4.27 -3.58 -9.36
C VAL A 241 -4.08 -4.21 -7.99
N TYR A 242 -2.87 -4.68 -7.69
CA TYR A 242 -2.54 -5.35 -6.43
C TYR A 242 -1.10 -5.05 -5.99
N LEU A 243 -0.82 -5.19 -4.69
CA LEU A 243 0.53 -4.97 -4.17
C LEU A 243 1.44 -6.14 -4.52
N THR A 244 2.68 -5.78 -4.82
CA THR A 244 3.78 -6.70 -5.10
C THR A 244 5.04 -6.22 -4.37
N ASP A 245 6.01 -7.11 -4.21
CA ASP A 245 7.37 -6.69 -3.88
C ASP A 245 8.11 -6.13 -5.12
N GLY A 246 9.36 -5.70 -4.94
CA GLY A 246 10.19 -5.18 -6.03
C GLY A 246 10.47 -6.16 -7.16
N GLU A 247 10.32 -7.46 -6.94
CA GLU A 247 10.48 -8.51 -7.94
C GLU A 247 9.17 -8.86 -8.65
N GLY A 248 8.05 -8.22 -8.27
CA GLY A 248 6.73 -8.44 -8.85
C GLY A 248 5.98 -9.63 -8.27
N ARG A 249 6.43 -10.19 -7.13
CA ARG A 249 5.70 -11.26 -6.44
C ARG A 249 4.54 -10.65 -5.67
N ALA A 250 3.36 -11.26 -5.81
CA ALA A 250 2.13 -10.81 -5.14
C ALA A 250 2.23 -10.86 -3.61
N LEU A 251 1.61 -9.89 -2.96
CA LEU A 251 1.47 -9.81 -1.50
C LEU A 251 0.01 -10.08 -1.09
N TYR A 252 -0.15 -10.86 -0.02
CA TYR A 252 -1.42 -11.38 0.46
C TYR A 252 -1.69 -11.00 1.92
N LEU A 253 -2.97 -10.92 2.28
CA LEU A 253 -3.47 -10.96 3.65
C LEU A 253 -4.05 -12.34 3.98
N TYR A 254 -4.11 -12.63 5.29
CA TYR A 254 -4.72 -13.82 5.85
C TYR A 254 -5.89 -13.45 6.76
N THR A 255 -7.11 -13.94 6.48
CA THR A 255 -8.30 -13.54 7.24
C THR A 255 -8.29 -13.97 8.70
N LYS A 256 -7.56 -15.02 9.05
CA LYS A 256 -7.41 -15.42 10.45
C LYS A 256 -6.57 -14.45 11.27
N ASP A 257 -5.79 -13.58 10.63
CA ASP A 257 -4.98 -12.57 11.34
C ASP A 257 -5.79 -11.39 11.88
N MET A 258 -7.11 -11.50 11.86
CA MET A 258 -8.05 -10.49 12.31
C MET A 258 -7.91 -10.18 13.80
N ALA A 259 -7.94 -11.20 14.65
CA ALA A 259 -7.82 -11.03 16.10
C ALA A 259 -6.34 -10.93 16.54
N THR A 260 -5.48 -11.74 15.93
CA THR A 260 -4.05 -11.86 16.24
C THR A 260 -3.24 -11.73 14.96
N LEU A 261 -2.22 -10.88 14.93
CA LEU A 261 -1.45 -10.57 13.70
C LEU A 261 -0.53 -11.71 13.21
N ASP A 262 -0.49 -12.83 13.92
CA ASP A 262 0.51 -13.89 13.80
C ASP A 262 -0.12 -15.29 13.85
N SER A 263 -1.34 -15.43 13.32
CA SER A 263 -2.10 -16.69 13.34
C SER A 263 -1.52 -17.74 12.39
N CYS A 264 -0.84 -17.30 11.33
CA CYS A 264 -0.07 -18.20 10.47
C CYS A 264 1.25 -18.57 11.14
N GLN A 265 1.40 -19.83 11.57
CA GLN A 265 2.58 -20.36 12.27
C GLN A 265 3.07 -21.67 11.64
N GLU A 266 4.34 -22.04 11.90
CA GLU A 266 4.93 -23.33 11.51
C GLU A 266 4.70 -23.69 10.03
N ASP A 267 4.01 -24.79 9.74
CA ASP A 267 3.70 -25.27 8.39
C ASP A 267 2.92 -24.25 7.55
N CYS A 268 2.17 -23.36 8.20
CA CYS A 268 1.55 -22.24 7.51
C CYS A 268 2.62 -21.31 6.92
N LEU A 269 3.63 -20.93 7.70
CA LEU A 269 4.72 -20.06 7.26
C LEU A 269 5.63 -20.73 6.22
N ALA A 270 5.72 -22.06 6.22
CA ALA A 270 6.42 -22.80 5.18
C ALA A 270 5.77 -22.63 3.80
N ASN A 271 4.45 -22.41 3.75
CA ASN A 271 3.71 -22.16 2.50
C ASN A 271 3.45 -20.68 2.25
N TRP A 272 3.36 -19.89 3.32
CA TRP A 272 3.06 -18.47 3.33
C TRP A 272 4.12 -17.69 4.10
N PRO A 273 5.33 -17.51 3.53
CA PRO A 273 6.37 -16.75 4.19
C PRO A 273 5.94 -15.31 4.45
N VAL A 274 6.38 -14.72 5.56
CA VAL A 274 6.09 -13.31 5.85
C VAL A 274 6.82 -12.38 4.88
N PHE A 275 6.21 -11.25 4.54
CA PHE A 275 6.94 -10.15 3.93
C PHE A 275 7.60 -9.30 5.03
N SER A 276 8.92 -9.37 5.12
CA SER A 276 9.73 -8.67 6.11
C SER A 276 10.55 -7.57 5.45
N ALA A 277 10.56 -6.39 6.07
CA ALA A 277 11.42 -5.28 5.67
C ALA A 277 11.74 -4.38 6.86
N ASP A 278 12.94 -3.81 6.87
CA ASP A 278 13.31 -2.74 7.81
C ASP A 278 12.90 -1.35 7.32
N LYS A 279 12.90 -1.18 6.00
CA LYS A 279 12.59 0.07 5.29
C LYS A 279 11.88 -0.27 3.98
N LEU A 280 10.90 0.54 3.62
CA LEU A 280 10.19 0.43 2.36
C LEU A 280 10.62 1.51 1.37
N ILE A 281 10.59 1.15 0.09
CA ILE A 281 10.59 2.09 -1.03
C ILE A 281 9.26 1.93 -1.74
N LEU A 282 8.41 2.95 -1.69
CA LEU A 282 7.04 2.86 -2.19
C LEU A 282 6.95 3.44 -3.60
N SER A 283 6.43 2.65 -4.54
CA SER A 283 6.12 3.16 -5.88
C SER A 283 5.08 4.29 -5.82
N ASP A 284 4.99 5.06 -6.91
CA ASP A 284 4.02 6.14 -7.00
C ASP A 284 2.58 5.66 -6.77
N GLY A 285 1.76 6.50 -6.14
CA GLY A 285 0.37 6.21 -5.80
C GLY A 285 0.16 5.41 -4.51
N LEU A 286 1.22 4.90 -3.86
CA LEU A 286 1.13 4.25 -2.56
C LEU A 286 1.33 5.25 -1.42
N ASN A 287 0.49 5.17 -0.39
CA ASN A 287 0.56 6.04 0.78
C ASN A 287 1.36 5.37 1.91
N ALA A 288 2.43 6.01 2.37
CA ALA A 288 3.25 5.52 3.48
C ALA A 288 2.46 5.30 4.78
N ALA A 289 1.41 6.09 5.03
CA ALA A 289 0.58 5.96 6.23
C ALA A 289 -0.24 4.65 6.26
N ASP A 290 -0.41 4.00 5.12
CA ASP A 290 -1.10 2.71 5.03
C ASP A 290 -0.17 1.56 5.46
N PHE A 291 1.14 1.78 5.55
CA PHE A 291 2.11 0.75 5.90
C PHE A 291 2.54 0.83 7.37
N GLY A 292 2.80 -0.34 7.95
CA GLY A 292 3.33 -0.48 9.29
C GLY A 292 4.21 -1.72 9.41
N VAL A 293 4.69 -1.99 10.61
CA VAL A 293 5.46 -3.18 10.95
C VAL A 293 4.97 -3.77 12.27
N HIS A 294 4.84 -5.08 12.29
CA HIS A 294 4.60 -5.88 13.47
C HIS A 294 5.85 -6.72 13.78
N VAL A 295 6.20 -6.85 15.06
CA VAL A 295 7.26 -7.76 15.50
C VAL A 295 6.61 -9.01 16.07
N ARG A 296 6.83 -10.14 15.39
CA ARG A 296 6.30 -11.45 15.78
C ARG A 296 6.98 -11.95 17.07
N PRO A 297 6.41 -12.96 17.77
CA PRO A 297 6.98 -13.48 19.01
C PRO A 297 8.41 -14.02 18.90
N ASP A 298 8.82 -14.46 17.71
CA ASP A 298 10.18 -14.93 17.41
C ASP A 298 11.18 -13.80 17.10
N GLY A 299 10.71 -12.55 17.09
CA GLY A 299 11.50 -11.36 16.74
C GLY A 299 11.47 -11.00 15.25
N THR A 300 10.84 -11.80 14.40
CA THR A 300 10.72 -11.52 12.96
C THR A 300 9.85 -10.28 12.75
N LYS A 301 10.35 -9.32 11.94
CA LYS A 301 9.54 -8.19 11.48
C LYS A 301 8.63 -8.62 10.36
N GLN A 302 7.39 -8.17 10.38
CA GLN A 302 6.43 -8.39 9.32
C GLN A 302 5.77 -7.07 8.96
N VAL A 303 5.83 -6.73 7.68
CA VAL A 303 5.19 -5.52 7.15
C VAL A 303 3.69 -5.71 7.17
N THR A 304 2.96 -4.64 7.48
CA THR A 304 1.51 -4.60 7.42
C THR A 304 1.02 -3.55 6.44
N TYR A 305 -0.12 -3.79 5.78
CA TYR A 305 -0.84 -2.80 4.97
C TYR A 305 -2.27 -2.63 5.49
N GLN A 306 -2.69 -1.41 5.80
CA GLN A 306 -3.98 -1.11 6.44
C GLN A 306 -4.21 -1.97 7.71
N GLY A 307 -3.12 -2.24 8.46
CA GLY A 307 -3.12 -3.09 9.64
C GLY A 307 -3.10 -4.61 9.38
N TRP A 308 -3.15 -5.06 8.12
CA TRP A 308 -3.09 -6.48 7.76
C TRP A 308 -1.65 -6.95 7.55
N PRO A 309 -1.21 -8.05 8.20
CA PRO A 309 0.10 -8.65 7.96
C PRO A 309 0.23 -9.13 6.52
N LEU A 310 1.39 -8.86 5.91
CA LEU A 310 1.67 -9.20 4.52
C LEU A 310 2.43 -10.52 4.42
N TYR A 311 2.01 -11.36 3.47
CA TYR A 311 2.58 -12.66 3.19
C TYR A 311 2.88 -12.83 1.70
N TYR A 312 3.86 -13.68 1.42
CA TYR A 312 4.05 -14.30 0.12
C TYR A 312 3.29 -15.61 0.03
N PHE A 313 3.10 -16.12 -1.18
CA PHE A 313 2.79 -17.52 -1.42
C PHE A 313 3.98 -18.21 -2.07
N ILE A 314 4.47 -19.31 -1.50
CA ILE A 314 5.74 -19.93 -1.92
C ILE A 314 5.78 -20.40 -3.38
N LYS A 315 4.61 -20.62 -4.01
CA LYS A 315 4.51 -21.05 -5.41
C LYS A 315 4.52 -19.89 -6.40
N ASP A 316 4.34 -18.67 -5.94
CA ASP A 316 4.26 -17.51 -6.82
C ASP A 316 5.65 -17.03 -7.24
N LYS A 317 5.77 -16.74 -8.53
CA LYS A 317 6.84 -15.92 -9.11
C LYS A 317 6.30 -14.54 -9.48
N ALA A 318 7.13 -13.72 -10.09
CA ALA A 318 6.73 -12.42 -10.62
C ALA A 318 5.47 -12.53 -11.50
N GLY A 319 4.43 -11.79 -11.15
CA GLY A 319 3.15 -11.76 -11.88
C GLY A 319 2.17 -12.91 -11.55
N ASP A 320 2.62 -13.95 -10.84
CA ASP A 320 1.74 -15.03 -10.39
C ASP A 320 0.84 -14.54 -9.23
N ARG A 321 -0.36 -15.14 -9.16
CA ARG A 321 -1.39 -14.81 -8.16
C ARG A 321 -2.07 -16.08 -7.64
N PHE A 322 -1.35 -17.21 -7.58
CA PHE A 322 -1.96 -18.51 -7.29
C PHE A 322 -2.46 -18.62 -5.85
N GLY A 323 -2.03 -17.72 -4.97
CA GLY A 323 -2.50 -17.63 -3.59
C GLY A 323 -3.93 -17.08 -3.44
N GLU A 324 -4.47 -16.37 -4.44
CA GLU A 324 -5.77 -15.70 -4.32
C GLU A 324 -6.90 -16.70 -4.04
N GLY A 325 -7.63 -16.49 -2.95
CA GLY A 325 -8.78 -17.27 -2.56
C GLY A 325 -8.48 -18.68 -2.02
N ILE A 326 -7.20 -19.05 -1.81
CA ILE A 326 -6.86 -20.36 -1.25
C ILE A 326 -7.59 -20.55 0.09
N GLY A 327 -8.38 -21.63 0.19
CA GLY A 327 -9.15 -21.96 1.39
C GLY A 327 -10.21 -20.92 1.79
N GLY A 328 -10.49 -19.92 0.93
CA GLY A 328 -11.40 -18.81 1.25
C GLY A 328 -10.90 -17.90 2.37
N VAL A 329 -9.59 -17.89 2.64
CA VAL A 329 -8.96 -17.17 3.77
C VAL A 329 -7.68 -16.41 3.39
N TRP A 330 -7.18 -16.57 2.17
CA TRP A 330 -6.01 -15.85 1.65
C TRP A 330 -6.41 -14.95 0.49
N PHE A 331 -6.03 -13.68 0.55
CA PHE A 331 -6.46 -12.69 -0.45
C PHE A 331 -5.34 -11.72 -0.80
N LEU A 332 -5.23 -11.36 -2.08
CA LEU A 332 -4.36 -10.32 -2.60
C LEU A 332 -4.64 -9.00 -1.88
N ILE A 333 -3.62 -8.18 -1.71
CA ILE A 333 -3.85 -6.78 -1.35
C ILE A 333 -4.18 -5.99 -2.61
N LYS A 334 -5.48 -5.74 -2.86
CA LYS A 334 -5.92 -4.97 -4.04
C LYS A 334 -5.78 -3.46 -3.84
N GLN A 335 -5.70 -2.74 -4.96
CA GLN A 335 -5.72 -1.28 -5.04
C GLN A 335 -6.86 -0.83 -5.97
N PRO A 336 -7.82 0.00 -5.51
CA PRO A 336 -7.98 0.44 -4.13
C PRO A 336 -8.22 -0.74 -3.16
N PHE A 337 -7.93 -0.53 -1.88
CA PHE A 337 -8.14 -1.54 -0.86
C PHE A 337 -9.64 -1.85 -0.67
N TYR A 338 -9.92 -2.92 0.06
CA TYR A 338 -11.27 -3.44 0.24
C TYR A 338 -12.19 -2.42 0.93
N SER A 339 -13.46 -2.36 0.50
CA SER A 339 -14.52 -1.60 1.19
C SER A 339 -15.18 -2.43 2.29
N ALA A 340 -15.25 -3.76 2.08
CA ALA A 340 -15.61 -4.77 3.06
C ALA A 340 -14.67 -5.97 2.90
N ALA A 341 -14.36 -6.64 4.01
CA ALA A 341 -13.46 -7.77 4.06
C ALA A 341 -14.12 -8.98 4.73
N ILE A 342 -13.37 -10.09 4.79
CA ILE A 342 -13.78 -11.34 5.44
C ILE A 342 -12.90 -11.53 6.68
N GLY A 343 -13.53 -11.71 7.83
CA GLY A 343 -12.91 -12.28 9.02
C GLY A 343 -13.24 -13.75 9.15
N THR A 344 -12.42 -14.48 9.90
CA THR A 344 -12.63 -15.90 10.18
C THR A 344 -12.51 -16.16 11.67
N ASP A 345 -13.51 -16.81 12.23
CA ASP A 345 -13.54 -17.32 13.60
C ASP A 345 -13.72 -18.83 13.59
N ASP A 346 -13.09 -19.54 14.53
CA ASP A 346 -13.11 -21.00 14.55
C ASP A 346 -14.51 -21.58 14.87
N LYS A 347 -15.40 -20.82 15.50
CA LYS A 347 -16.76 -21.25 15.84
C LYS A 347 -17.81 -20.75 14.85
N LEU A 348 -17.72 -19.47 14.47
CA LEU A 348 -18.70 -18.84 13.57
C LEU A 348 -18.38 -19.06 12.10
N GLY A 349 -17.13 -19.39 11.76
CA GLY A 349 -16.66 -19.46 10.38
C GLY A 349 -16.35 -18.07 9.82
N ASN A 350 -16.61 -17.88 8.53
CA ASN A 350 -16.37 -16.60 7.87
C ASN A 350 -17.48 -15.60 8.18
N TYR A 351 -17.10 -14.34 8.39
CA TYR A 351 -18.02 -13.24 8.63
C TYR A 351 -17.54 -11.95 7.95
N LEU A 352 -18.48 -11.03 7.68
CA LEU A 352 -18.14 -9.73 7.10
C LEU A 352 -17.52 -8.79 8.13
N THR A 353 -16.51 -8.06 7.69
CA THR A 353 -15.93 -6.92 8.39
C THR A 353 -15.84 -5.73 7.46
N ASP A 354 -15.58 -4.55 8.02
CA ASP A 354 -15.04 -3.46 7.22
C ASP A 354 -13.56 -3.74 6.85
N SER A 355 -12.96 -2.80 6.12
CA SER A 355 -11.55 -2.88 5.69
C SER A 355 -10.54 -2.89 6.83
N GLN A 356 -10.89 -2.29 7.96
CA GLN A 356 -10.08 -2.23 9.19
C GLN A 356 -10.33 -3.46 10.09
N GLY A 357 -11.18 -4.38 9.67
CA GLY A 357 -11.49 -5.62 10.37
C GLY A 357 -12.43 -5.46 11.58
N ARG A 358 -13.20 -4.37 11.63
CA ARG A 358 -14.33 -4.24 12.55
C ARG A 358 -15.48 -5.09 12.06
N THR A 359 -16.04 -5.91 12.93
CA THR A 359 -17.14 -6.83 12.62
C THR A 359 -18.39 -6.07 12.17
N LEU A 360 -19.01 -6.57 11.09
CA LEU A 360 -20.28 -6.08 10.60
C LEU A 360 -21.41 -7.04 10.98
N TYR A 361 -22.47 -6.47 11.54
CA TYR A 361 -23.64 -7.19 12.02
C TYR A 361 -24.87 -6.81 11.21
N TYR A 362 -25.84 -7.70 11.18
CA TYR A 362 -27.20 -7.41 10.76
C TYR A 362 -28.16 -7.49 11.94
N TYR A 363 -29.27 -6.75 11.85
CA TYR A 363 -30.35 -6.80 12.82
C TYR A 363 -31.48 -7.69 12.29
N ASP A 364 -31.83 -8.74 13.01
CA ASP A 364 -32.82 -9.73 12.57
C ASP A 364 -34.26 -9.16 12.48
N MET A 365 -34.49 -8.00 13.10
CA MET A 365 -35.76 -7.29 13.02
C MET A 365 -35.86 -6.31 11.84
N ASP A 366 -34.77 -6.09 11.11
CA ASP A 366 -34.79 -5.23 9.92
C ASP A 366 -35.39 -5.97 8.71
N PRO A 367 -36.39 -5.37 8.02
CA PRO A 367 -36.79 -5.84 6.70
C PRO A 367 -35.74 -5.46 5.65
N SER A 368 -35.74 -6.17 4.52
CA SER A 368 -34.88 -5.81 3.39
C SER A 368 -35.15 -4.37 2.92
N GLY A 369 -34.07 -3.59 2.75
CA GLY A 369 -34.09 -2.23 2.25
C GLY A 369 -34.46 -1.17 3.28
N THR A 370 -34.64 -1.50 4.56
CA THR A 370 -35.00 -0.51 5.59
C THR A 370 -34.45 -0.90 6.96
N SER A 371 -33.89 0.08 7.66
CA SER A 371 -33.49 -0.05 9.07
C SER A 371 -34.62 0.41 9.99
N VAL A 372 -35.03 -0.40 10.94
CA VAL A 372 -35.89 0.00 12.08
C VAL A 372 -35.06 0.42 13.31
N CYS A 373 -33.74 0.26 13.28
CA CYS A 373 -32.83 0.70 14.33
C CYS A 373 -32.70 2.23 14.35
N GLU A 374 -33.25 2.88 15.39
CA GLU A 374 -33.23 4.34 15.60
C GLU A 374 -32.87 4.71 17.05
N GLY A 375 -32.50 5.98 17.29
CA GLY A 375 -32.25 6.51 18.63
C GLY A 375 -31.19 5.74 19.41
N THR A 376 -31.57 5.19 20.57
CA THR A 376 -30.67 4.41 21.43
C THR A 376 -30.19 3.12 20.79
N CYS A 377 -30.90 2.58 19.80
CA CYS A 377 -30.42 1.46 19.01
C CYS A 377 -29.13 1.85 18.27
N LEU A 378 -29.14 2.96 17.52
CA LEU A 378 -27.98 3.44 16.77
C LEU A 378 -26.81 3.88 17.66
N ALA A 379 -27.11 4.35 18.88
CA ALA A 379 -26.06 4.67 19.84
C ALA A 379 -25.26 3.42 20.26
N ASN A 380 -25.89 2.24 20.26
CA ASN A 380 -25.23 0.97 20.57
C ASN A 380 -24.76 0.22 19.31
N TRP A 381 -25.46 0.43 18.19
CA TRP A 381 -25.24 -0.20 16.90
C TRP A 381 -25.07 0.86 15.81
N PRO A 382 -23.91 1.52 15.73
CA PRO A 382 -23.71 2.56 14.73
C PRO A 382 -23.86 2.00 13.30
N ALA A 383 -24.51 2.75 12.42
CA ALA A 383 -24.66 2.35 11.02
C ALA A 383 -23.28 2.26 10.32
N PHE A 384 -23.06 1.19 9.56
CA PHE A 384 -21.91 1.08 8.69
C PHE A 384 -22.21 1.73 7.34
N HIS A 385 -21.28 2.57 6.87
CA HIS A 385 -21.28 3.06 5.51
C HIS A 385 -19.84 3.06 4.98
N ALA A 386 -19.69 2.54 3.76
CA ALA A 386 -18.49 2.67 2.96
C ALA A 386 -18.89 3.07 1.54
N ASP A 387 -18.06 3.91 0.92
CA ASP A 387 -18.13 4.13 -0.51
C ASP A 387 -17.81 2.84 -1.27
N SER A 388 -18.23 2.76 -2.53
CA SER A 388 -17.93 1.61 -3.39
C SER A 388 -16.41 1.39 -3.46
N GLY A 389 -15.97 0.17 -3.13
CA GLY A 389 -14.58 -0.25 -3.28
C GLY A 389 -14.48 -1.71 -3.68
N ALA A 390 -13.26 -2.21 -3.83
CA ALA A 390 -13.05 -3.63 -4.12
C ALA A 390 -13.59 -4.51 -2.99
N VAL A 391 -13.89 -5.77 -3.31
CA VAL A 391 -14.15 -6.82 -2.32
C VAL A 391 -13.25 -8.03 -2.60
N PRO A 392 -12.90 -8.82 -1.57
CA PRO A 392 -12.18 -10.08 -1.76
C PRO A 392 -12.92 -11.04 -2.69
N VAL A 393 -12.18 -11.91 -3.39
CA VAL A 393 -12.81 -13.01 -4.15
C VAL A 393 -13.68 -13.85 -3.22
N GLY A 394 -14.84 -14.30 -3.72
CA GLY A 394 -15.84 -15.01 -2.93
C GLY A 394 -16.92 -14.10 -2.33
N LEU A 395 -16.73 -12.79 -2.35
CA LEU A 395 -17.82 -11.83 -2.21
C LEU A 395 -18.30 -11.39 -3.60
N ASN A 396 -19.61 -11.24 -3.75
CA ASN A 396 -20.20 -10.64 -4.94
C ASN A 396 -20.39 -9.13 -4.69
N PRO A 397 -19.76 -8.24 -5.48
CA PRO A 397 -19.97 -6.80 -5.37
C PRO A 397 -21.46 -6.40 -5.44
N ASP A 398 -22.27 -7.12 -6.24
CA ASP A 398 -23.69 -6.83 -6.41
C ASP A 398 -24.54 -7.19 -5.18
N ASP A 399 -23.99 -7.96 -4.24
CA ASP A 399 -24.65 -8.20 -2.96
C ASP A 399 -24.55 -6.95 -2.06
N PHE A 400 -23.66 -6.00 -2.34
CA PHE A 400 -23.56 -4.76 -1.58
C PHE A 400 -24.43 -3.67 -2.20
N GLY A 401 -25.21 -2.99 -1.35
CA GLY A 401 -26.06 -1.87 -1.74
C GLY A 401 -26.03 -0.75 -0.72
N GLU A 402 -26.90 0.24 -0.90
CA GLU A 402 -27.02 1.38 0.01
C GLU A 402 -28.50 1.70 0.25
N ILE A 403 -28.83 2.10 1.47
CA ILE A 403 -30.11 2.74 1.81
C ILE A 403 -29.87 4.16 2.32
N THR A 404 -30.84 5.04 2.10
CA THR A 404 -30.93 6.32 2.80
C THR A 404 -31.85 6.15 4.00
N ARG A 405 -31.32 6.43 5.19
CA ARG A 405 -32.05 6.34 6.45
C ARG A 405 -33.00 7.53 6.62
N ALA A 406 -33.93 7.43 7.57
CA ALA A 406 -34.90 8.49 7.85
C ALA A 406 -34.25 9.82 8.28
N ASP A 407 -33.06 9.77 8.89
CA ASP A 407 -32.25 10.93 9.27
C ASP A 407 -31.41 11.52 8.12
N GLY A 408 -31.52 10.96 6.91
CA GLY A 408 -30.80 11.38 5.70
C GLY A 408 -29.39 10.79 5.56
N THR A 409 -28.91 10.02 6.54
CA THR A 409 -27.61 9.35 6.44
C THR A 409 -27.66 8.11 5.56
N LYS A 410 -26.54 7.78 4.94
CA LYS A 410 -26.39 6.57 4.11
C LYS A 410 -25.95 5.40 4.97
N GLN A 411 -26.38 4.20 4.59
CA GLN A 411 -25.96 2.96 5.23
C GLN A 411 -25.78 1.86 4.19
N THR A 412 -24.65 1.16 4.26
CA THR A 412 -24.35 0.03 3.39
C THR A 412 -25.21 -1.17 3.79
N THR A 413 -25.67 -1.91 2.79
CA THR A 413 -26.44 -3.14 2.96
C THR A 413 -25.70 -4.33 2.36
N PHE A 414 -25.96 -5.54 2.87
CA PHE A 414 -25.57 -6.79 2.26
C PHE A 414 -26.82 -7.62 1.94
N LYS A 415 -26.99 -8.00 0.67
CA LYS A 415 -28.20 -8.61 0.10
C LYS A 415 -29.48 -7.87 0.49
N GLY A 416 -29.38 -6.54 0.54
CA GLY A 416 -30.49 -5.64 0.91
C GLY A 416 -30.67 -5.39 2.41
N TYR A 417 -29.93 -6.04 3.31
CA TYR A 417 -30.08 -5.86 4.76
C TYR A 417 -29.05 -4.88 5.34
N PRO A 418 -29.45 -3.94 6.22
CA PRO A 418 -28.55 -2.91 6.73
C PRO A 418 -27.43 -3.49 7.61
N LEU A 419 -26.22 -2.95 7.44
CA LEU A 419 -25.02 -3.37 8.18
C LEU A 419 -24.69 -2.40 9.31
N TYR A 420 -24.28 -2.93 10.45
CA TYR A 420 -23.99 -2.18 11.66
C TYR A 420 -22.65 -2.56 12.29
N TYR A 421 -22.06 -1.61 12.98
CA TYR A 421 -21.04 -1.85 13.99
C TYR A 421 -21.67 -2.15 15.34
N PHE A 422 -20.85 -2.60 16.30
CA PHE A 422 -21.25 -2.69 17.70
C PHE A 422 -20.31 -1.87 18.60
N VAL A 423 -20.87 -0.99 19.43
CA VAL A 423 -20.07 -0.05 20.24
C VAL A 423 -19.15 -0.71 21.25
N LYS A 424 -19.42 -1.95 21.67
CA LYS A 424 -18.54 -2.70 22.59
C LYS A 424 -17.43 -3.46 21.87
N ASP A 425 -17.39 -3.45 20.55
CA ASP A 425 -16.27 -3.99 19.79
C ASP A 425 -15.14 -2.95 19.71
N GLY A 426 -14.31 -2.94 20.76
CA GLY A 426 -13.18 -2.02 20.87
C GLY A 426 -11.92 -2.39 20.09
N ALA A 427 -11.86 -3.58 19.49
CA ALA A 427 -10.71 -4.07 18.74
C ALA A 427 -11.13 -4.85 17.49
N ARG A 428 -10.22 -4.92 16.52
CA ARG A 428 -10.37 -5.72 15.30
C ARG A 428 -10.67 -7.18 15.65
N GLY A 429 -11.62 -7.78 14.93
CA GLY A 429 -12.04 -9.17 15.18
C GLY A 429 -12.84 -9.40 16.45
N ASN A 430 -13.20 -8.36 17.23
CA ASN A 430 -14.14 -8.52 18.32
C ASN A 430 -15.52 -8.94 17.79
N LEU A 431 -16.15 -9.90 18.47
CA LEU A 431 -17.44 -10.50 18.09
C LEU A 431 -18.48 -10.32 19.19
N ASN A 432 -18.37 -9.29 20.05
CA ASN A 432 -19.20 -9.17 21.26
C ASN A 432 -20.67 -8.89 20.95
N GLY A 433 -20.99 -8.48 19.71
CA GLY A 433 -22.34 -8.25 19.24
C GLY A 433 -23.09 -9.53 18.85
N GLN A 434 -22.37 -10.64 18.64
CA GLN A 434 -22.96 -11.89 18.20
C GLN A 434 -23.95 -12.42 19.24
N GLY A 435 -25.21 -12.61 18.83
CA GLY A 435 -26.28 -13.15 19.66
C GLY A 435 -26.83 -12.17 20.71
N VAL A 436 -26.46 -10.88 20.66
CA VAL A 436 -26.99 -9.91 21.62
C VAL A 436 -28.50 -9.81 21.47
N GLY A 437 -29.23 -10.08 22.56
CA GLY A 437 -30.69 -10.04 22.59
C GLY A 437 -31.39 -11.02 21.65
N ASP A 438 -30.68 -12.07 21.18
CA ASP A 438 -31.17 -13.06 20.21
C ASP A 438 -31.60 -12.46 18.86
N VAL A 439 -31.12 -11.26 18.52
CA VAL A 439 -31.55 -10.51 17.33
C VAL A 439 -30.41 -9.83 16.56
N TRP A 440 -29.17 -9.90 17.06
CA TRP A 440 -28.00 -9.33 16.39
C TRP A 440 -27.01 -10.42 16.04
N PHE A 441 -26.59 -10.48 14.79
CA PHE A 441 -25.75 -11.56 14.29
C PHE A 441 -24.72 -11.06 13.29
N VAL A 442 -23.57 -11.71 13.24
CA VAL A 442 -22.59 -11.52 12.19
C VAL A 442 -23.15 -11.99 10.85
N VAL A 443 -22.67 -11.40 9.76
CA VAL A 443 -23.05 -11.81 8.41
C VAL A 443 -22.04 -12.84 7.90
N ASP A 444 -22.43 -14.11 7.81
CA ASP A 444 -21.70 -15.11 7.01
C ASP A 444 -22.08 -14.91 5.53
N PRO A 445 -21.19 -14.34 4.68
CA PRO A 445 -21.56 -13.96 3.33
C PRO A 445 -22.00 -15.14 2.45
N ALA A 446 -21.49 -16.33 2.72
CA ALA A 446 -21.82 -17.54 1.96
C ALA A 446 -23.18 -18.13 2.37
N LYS A 447 -23.57 -17.97 3.63
CA LYS A 447 -24.80 -18.57 4.18
C LYS A 447 -25.97 -17.60 4.34
N PHE A 448 -25.72 -16.30 4.32
CA PHE A 448 -26.74 -15.30 4.60
C PHE A 448 -27.83 -15.28 3.53
N ASP A 449 -29.07 -15.56 3.94
CA ASP A 449 -30.31 -15.58 3.14
C ASP A 449 -31.32 -14.51 3.58
N GLY A 450 -30.95 -13.64 4.53
CA GLY A 450 -31.78 -12.56 5.06
C GLY A 450 -32.22 -12.77 6.51
N THR A 451 -33.19 -11.97 6.97
CA THR A 451 -33.67 -11.96 8.36
C THR A 451 -34.96 -12.73 8.56
N THR A 452 -35.30 -13.02 9.81
CA THR A 452 -36.59 -13.64 10.15
C THR A 452 -37.76 -12.65 10.05
N ALA A 453 -37.53 -11.35 10.25
CA ALA A 453 -38.57 -10.31 10.11
C ALA A 453 -39.16 -10.25 8.70
N GLY A 454 -38.34 -10.43 7.66
CA GLY A 454 -38.82 -10.51 6.27
C GLY A 454 -39.67 -11.74 5.96
N LYS A 455 -39.51 -12.82 6.73
CA LYS A 455 -40.29 -14.06 6.60
C LYS A 455 -41.66 -13.95 7.29
N ALA A 456 -41.78 -13.14 8.35
CA ALA A 456 -43.04 -12.92 9.08
C ALA A 456 -44.07 -12.03 8.34
N GLN A 457 -43.65 -11.19 7.39
CA GLN A 457 -44.57 -10.32 6.62
C GLN A 457 -45.16 -10.97 5.35
N LYS A 458 -44.74 -12.19 5.01
CA LYS A 458 -45.27 -12.96 3.88
C LYS A 458 -46.16 -14.14 4.32
N GLY A 459 -46.38 -14.31 5.63
CA GLY A 459 -47.16 -15.39 6.25
C GLY A 459 -48.60 -15.00 6.55
#